data_AF-A0A5C6FAF8-F1
#
_entry.id   AF-A0A5C6FAF8-F1
#
_cell.length_a   1.000
_cell.length_b   1.000
_cell.length_c   1.000
_cell.angle_alpha   90.00
_cell.angle_beta   90.00
_cell.angle_gamma   90.00
#
_symmetry.space_group_name_H-M   'P 1'
#
loop_
_entity.id
_entity.type
_entity.pdbx_description
1 polymer ?
#
loop_
_entity_poly.entity_id
_entity_poly.type
_entity_poly.pdbx_seq_one_letter_code
_entity_poly.pdbx_strand_id
1 'polypeptide(L)'
;MKRHAYTLIEIVVAMLAASVLVASLAGSIAVTSSLLQPDTDHDKDLARRLIADRIGGDLRYATSATAAPSGVGLDLHRTEPASNINQVIRYRSESADLTRGVDGDTAVRIGASITQLDTTIDGYSAPTWIATSPNLVRCRSRAVQSSADSVSSISVEIPAGVIPGDLVLLCVSAKSSSTVAITKPNSFTTLQDESNGYLSLVVAYGAYDLTWPTEITIDASPIAYMAATLITVEGVDPGGPIRWTANRRNASPFADLAPTSLESATTQDSDLNLQIFAADRSPWFPGTMGMASYVDVVQRRAGESSFWFGNSIGVASRNGNETTLSSPPQMMHRSYGSWIQAAVVLKGLP
;
A
#
# COMPACT_ATOMS: atom_id res chain seq x y z
N MET A 1 33.92 61.63 -32.82
CA MET A 1 33.04 60.45 -32.95
C MET A 1 33.77 59.38 -33.77
N LYS A 2 34.27 58.31 -33.15
CA LYS A 2 34.80 57.14 -33.87
C LYS A 2 33.63 56.17 -34.09
N ARG A 3 33.21 55.96 -35.34
CA ARG A 3 32.23 54.93 -35.70
C ARG A 3 32.96 53.58 -35.70
N HIS A 4 32.68 52.74 -34.70
CA HIS A 4 33.12 51.34 -34.71
C HIS A 4 32.20 50.56 -35.64
N ALA A 5 32.61 50.40 -36.90
CA ALA A 5 31.98 49.43 -37.79
C ALA A 5 32.52 48.04 -37.43
N TYR A 6 31.63 47.14 -37.01
CA TYR A 6 31.97 45.73 -36.81
C TYR A 6 32.43 45.13 -38.13
N THR A 7 33.48 44.32 -38.10
CA THR A 7 33.97 43.61 -39.27
C THR A 7 33.01 42.49 -39.67
N LEU A 8 32.95 42.13 -40.95
CA LEU A 8 32.09 41.06 -41.46
C LEU A 8 32.32 39.73 -40.70
N ILE A 9 33.56 39.49 -40.25
CA ILE A 9 33.94 38.31 -39.46
C ILE A 9 33.26 38.33 -38.08
N GLU A 10 33.20 39.47 -37.40
CA GLU A 10 32.52 39.60 -36.11
C GLU A 10 31.00 39.36 -36.24
N ILE A 11 30.39 39.79 -37.35
CA ILE A 11 28.98 39.52 -37.64
C ILE A 11 28.74 38.02 -37.85
N VAL A 12 29.59 37.35 -38.63
CA VAL A 12 29.46 35.89 -38.88
C VAL A 12 29.66 35.08 -37.59
N VAL A 13 30.64 35.45 -36.75
CA VAL A 13 30.87 34.80 -35.45
C VAL A 13 29.70 35.02 -34.50
N ALA A 14 29.14 36.24 -34.46
CA ALA A 14 27.96 36.53 -33.65
C ALA A 14 26.72 35.74 -34.12
N MET A 15 26.52 35.58 -35.43
CA MET A 15 25.42 34.78 -35.99
C MET A 15 25.58 33.29 -35.67
N LEU A 16 26.81 32.75 -35.75
CA LEU A 16 27.09 31.37 -35.37
C LEU A 16 26.86 31.14 -33.87
N ALA A 17 27.35 32.04 -33.02
CA ALA A 17 27.14 31.96 -31.58
C ALA A 17 25.65 32.03 -31.22
N ALA A 18 24.90 32.93 -31.85
CA ALA A 18 23.45 33.04 -31.67
C ALA A 18 22.71 31.77 -32.13
N SER A 19 23.13 31.17 -33.25
CA SER A 19 22.51 29.93 -33.77
C SER A 19 22.72 28.74 -32.83
N VAL A 20 23.93 28.58 -32.29
CA VAL A 20 24.25 27.55 -31.30
C VAL A 20 23.45 27.75 -30.02
N LEU A 21 23.30 29.00 -29.58
CA LEU A 21 22.55 29.35 -28.38
C LEU A 21 21.04 29.09 -28.54
N VAL A 22 20.47 29.39 -29.71
CA VAL A 22 19.08 29.07 -30.04
C VAL A 22 18.85 27.57 -30.14
N ALA A 23 19.77 26.80 -30.74
CA ALA A 23 19.68 25.34 -30.82
C ALA A 23 19.77 24.68 -29.44
N SER A 24 20.67 25.17 -28.58
CA SER A 24 20.79 24.75 -27.18
C SER A 24 19.51 25.04 -26.39
N LEU A 25 18.94 26.23 -26.56
CA LEU A 25 17.70 26.61 -25.90
C LEU A 25 16.53 25.74 -26.38
N ALA A 26 16.42 25.49 -27.69
CA ALA A 26 15.39 24.63 -28.26
C ALA A 26 15.50 23.17 -27.77
N GLY A 27 16.73 22.63 -27.69
CA GLY A 27 16.99 21.30 -27.14
C GLY A 27 16.63 21.22 -25.65
N SER A 28 16.99 22.24 -24.86
CA SER A 28 16.60 22.31 -23.45
C SER A 28 15.09 22.36 -23.29
N ILE A 29 14.38 23.20 -24.08
CA ILE A 29 12.93 23.31 -24.05
C ILE A 29 12.28 21.98 -24.42
N ALA A 30 12.76 21.31 -25.47
CA ALA A 30 12.24 20.01 -25.90
C ALA A 30 12.39 18.95 -24.79
N VAL A 31 13.57 18.85 -24.16
CA VAL A 31 13.83 17.92 -23.05
C VAL A 31 12.97 18.25 -21.83
N THR A 32 12.87 19.53 -21.43
CA THR A 32 11.96 19.93 -20.34
C THR A 32 10.49 19.68 -20.69
N SER A 33 10.09 19.85 -21.94
CA SER A 33 8.72 19.60 -22.39
C SER A 33 8.37 18.11 -22.37
N SER A 34 9.31 17.24 -22.75
CA SER A 34 9.13 15.79 -22.65
C SER A 34 9.11 15.28 -21.21
N LEU A 35 9.75 15.98 -20.27
CA LEU A 35 9.67 15.70 -18.83
C LEU A 35 8.40 16.27 -18.18
N LEU A 36 7.76 17.26 -18.83
CA LEU A 36 6.51 17.89 -18.38
C LEU A 36 5.26 17.29 -19.05
N GLN A 37 5.43 16.44 -20.07
CA GLN A 37 4.30 15.80 -20.72
C GLN A 37 3.80 14.69 -19.80
N PRO A 38 2.55 14.79 -19.27
CA PRO A 38 2.01 13.76 -18.41
C PRO A 38 1.97 12.45 -19.19
N ASP A 39 2.54 11.40 -18.61
CA ASP A 39 2.51 10.06 -19.18
C ASP A 39 1.08 9.54 -19.10
N THR A 40 0.30 9.82 -20.15
CA THR A 40 -1.12 9.50 -20.19
C THR A 40 -1.40 8.00 -20.10
N ASP A 41 -0.41 7.15 -20.36
CA ASP A 41 -0.57 5.70 -20.23
C ASP A 41 -0.27 5.24 -18.81
N HIS A 42 0.74 5.82 -18.16
CA HIS A 42 0.95 5.66 -16.71
C HIS A 42 -0.25 6.15 -15.89
N ASP A 43 -0.81 7.33 -16.22
CA ASP A 43 -1.98 7.87 -15.53
C ASP A 43 -3.23 7.00 -15.71
N LYS A 44 -3.41 6.40 -16.91
CA LYS A 44 -4.48 5.42 -17.16
C LYS A 44 -4.28 4.16 -16.34
N ASP A 45 -3.07 3.62 -16.30
CA ASP A 45 -2.79 2.39 -15.54
C ASP A 45 -2.90 2.60 -14.03
N LEU A 46 -2.51 3.78 -13.53
CA LEU A 46 -2.76 4.19 -12.15
C LEU A 46 -4.27 4.27 -11.87
N ALA A 47 -5.05 4.91 -12.75
CA ALA A 47 -6.50 5.00 -12.59
C ALA A 47 -7.17 3.62 -12.58
N ARG A 48 -6.73 2.70 -13.45
CA ARG A 48 -7.20 1.31 -13.48
C ARG A 48 -6.92 0.57 -12.17
N ARG A 49 -5.72 0.73 -11.60
CA ARG A 49 -5.34 0.15 -10.31
C ARG A 49 -6.15 0.73 -9.17
N LEU A 50 -6.29 2.05 -9.07
CA LEU A 50 -7.09 2.69 -8.04
C LEU A 50 -8.55 2.23 -8.04
N ILE A 51 -9.11 1.94 -9.22
CA ILE A 51 -10.45 1.37 -9.36
C ILE A 51 -10.48 -0.09 -8.89
N ALA A 52 -9.51 -0.91 -9.33
CA ALA A 52 -9.39 -2.30 -8.92
C ALA A 52 -9.18 -2.43 -7.39
N ASP A 53 -8.30 -1.63 -6.80
CA ASP A 53 -8.03 -1.58 -5.36
C ASP A 53 -9.26 -1.18 -4.58
N ARG A 54 -10.02 -0.19 -5.08
CA ARG A 54 -11.26 0.24 -4.44
C ARG A 54 -12.33 -0.84 -4.50
N ILE A 55 -12.53 -1.48 -5.65
CA ILE A 55 -13.46 -2.60 -5.78
C ILE A 55 -13.01 -3.78 -4.89
N GLY A 56 -11.71 -4.08 -4.86
CA GLY A 56 -11.13 -5.10 -4.00
C GLY A 56 -11.33 -4.80 -2.52
N GLY A 57 -11.16 -3.54 -2.10
CA GLY A 57 -11.42 -3.07 -0.74
C GLY A 57 -12.88 -3.20 -0.33
N ASP A 58 -13.82 -2.91 -1.23
CA ASP A 58 -15.25 -3.08 -0.93
C ASP A 58 -15.68 -4.56 -0.97
N LEU A 59 -15.12 -5.36 -1.89
CA LEU A 59 -15.32 -6.81 -1.95
C LEU A 59 -14.78 -7.52 -0.70
N ARG A 60 -13.66 -7.04 -0.15
CA ARG A 60 -13.05 -7.60 1.06
C ARG A 60 -14.02 -7.67 2.24
N TYR A 61 -14.91 -6.68 2.35
CA TYR A 61 -15.89 -6.58 3.43
C TYR A 61 -17.30 -6.99 2.99
N ALA A 62 -17.46 -7.43 1.74
CA ALA A 62 -18.73 -7.88 1.23
C ALA A 62 -19.11 -9.24 1.83
N THR A 63 -20.33 -9.32 2.34
CA THR A 63 -20.99 -10.57 2.74
C THR A 63 -21.63 -11.27 1.54
N SER A 64 -21.99 -10.53 0.49
CA SER A 64 -22.37 -11.09 -0.80
C SER A 64 -22.13 -10.10 -1.94
N ALA A 65 -22.00 -10.65 -3.16
CA ALA A 65 -21.88 -9.88 -4.39
C ALA A 65 -22.87 -10.43 -5.41
N THR A 66 -23.67 -9.56 -6.01
CA THR A 66 -24.69 -9.94 -7.00
C THR A 66 -24.64 -9.01 -8.21
N ALA A 67 -24.91 -9.54 -9.40
CA ALA A 67 -25.01 -8.70 -10.58
C ALA A 67 -26.16 -7.68 -10.41
N ALA A 68 -25.93 -6.44 -10.83
CA ALA A 68 -26.98 -5.43 -10.81
C ALA A 68 -28.18 -5.89 -11.66
N PRO A 69 -29.43 -5.63 -11.25
CA PRO A 69 -30.61 -5.99 -12.02
C PRO A 69 -30.65 -5.41 -13.43
N SER A 70 -29.94 -4.29 -13.67
CA SER A 70 -29.78 -3.67 -14.98
C SER A 70 -28.87 -4.46 -15.93
N GLY A 71 -28.16 -5.48 -15.45
CA GLY A 71 -27.15 -6.23 -16.20
C GLY A 71 -25.82 -5.48 -16.40
N VAL A 72 -25.72 -4.23 -15.93
CA VAL A 72 -24.56 -3.36 -16.16
C VAL A 72 -24.05 -2.80 -14.82
N GLY A 73 -23.54 -3.70 -13.97
CA GLY A 73 -23.02 -3.33 -12.66
C GLY A 73 -22.96 -4.49 -11.65
N LEU A 74 -22.57 -4.16 -10.43
CA LEU A 74 -22.40 -5.08 -9.31
C LEU A 74 -22.99 -4.45 -8.04
N ASP A 75 -23.77 -5.23 -7.30
CA ASP A 75 -24.27 -4.89 -5.97
C ASP A 75 -23.52 -5.72 -4.94
N LEU A 76 -22.80 -5.05 -4.05
CA LEU A 76 -22.12 -5.65 -2.92
C LEU A 76 -22.93 -5.40 -1.66
N HIS A 77 -23.33 -6.46 -0.98
CA HIS A 77 -23.85 -6.36 0.36
C HIS A 77 -22.68 -6.48 1.32
N ARG A 78 -22.59 -5.57 2.27
CA ARG A 78 -21.65 -5.66 3.39
C ARG A 78 -22.39 -5.35 4.68
N THR A 79 -21.93 -5.92 5.77
CA THR A 79 -22.38 -5.46 7.10
C THR A 79 -21.35 -4.44 7.57
N GLU A 80 -21.77 -3.19 7.75
CA GLU A 80 -20.93 -2.12 8.26
C GLU A 80 -20.54 -2.47 9.71
N PRO A 81 -19.25 -2.66 10.02
CA PRO A 81 -18.86 -3.29 11.28
C PRO A 81 -19.09 -2.42 12.53
N ALA A 82 -19.22 -1.09 12.39
CA ALA A 82 -19.34 -0.19 13.53
C ALA A 82 -20.79 -0.09 14.04
N SER A 83 -21.75 -0.22 13.15
CA SER A 83 -23.18 -0.08 13.38
C SER A 83 -23.95 -1.40 13.21
N ASN A 84 -23.29 -2.44 12.68
CA ASN A 84 -23.92 -3.69 12.21
C ASN A 84 -25.03 -3.46 11.17
N ILE A 85 -25.05 -2.29 10.50
CA ILE A 85 -26.04 -1.99 9.47
C ILE A 85 -25.61 -2.66 8.17
N ASN A 86 -26.52 -3.38 7.55
CA ASN A 86 -26.30 -3.91 6.22
C ASN A 86 -26.35 -2.76 5.20
N GLN A 87 -25.24 -2.57 4.51
CA GLN A 87 -25.09 -1.60 3.43
C GLN A 87 -25.05 -2.29 2.08
N VAL A 88 -25.57 -1.62 1.07
CA VAL A 88 -25.46 -2.01 -0.33
C VAL A 88 -24.59 -1.01 -1.07
N ILE A 89 -23.41 -1.45 -1.48
CA ILE A 89 -22.54 -0.69 -2.38
C ILE A 89 -22.90 -1.08 -3.80
N ARG A 90 -23.23 -0.08 -4.63
CA ARG A 90 -23.65 -0.26 -6.00
C ARG A 90 -22.59 0.29 -6.94
N TYR A 91 -22.02 -0.58 -7.75
CA TYR A 91 -21.23 -0.19 -8.91
C TYR A 91 -22.12 -0.21 -10.15
N ARG A 92 -22.10 0.88 -10.92
CA ARG A 92 -22.84 0.98 -12.18
C ARG A 92 -21.90 1.45 -13.27
N SER A 93 -21.92 0.78 -14.42
CA SER A 93 -21.27 1.26 -15.63
C SER A 93 -22.36 1.84 -16.54
N GLU A 94 -22.44 3.17 -16.62
CA GLU A 94 -23.44 3.86 -17.45
C GLU A 94 -22.71 4.77 -18.42
N SER A 95 -23.02 4.66 -19.72
CA SER A 95 -22.46 5.54 -20.77
C SER A 95 -20.93 5.68 -20.72
N ALA A 96 -20.25 4.55 -20.47
CA ALA A 96 -18.81 4.43 -20.31
C ALA A 96 -18.23 5.00 -19.00
N ASP A 97 -19.04 5.49 -18.06
CA ASP A 97 -18.55 5.90 -16.74
C ASP A 97 -18.79 4.82 -15.71
N LEU A 98 -17.81 4.59 -14.85
CA LEU A 98 -17.97 3.73 -13.68
C LEU A 98 -18.30 4.60 -12.48
N THR A 99 -19.42 4.33 -11.83
CA THR A 99 -19.88 5.03 -10.63
C THR A 99 -20.03 4.07 -9.46
N ARG A 100 -19.91 4.61 -8.25
CA ARG A 100 -20.07 3.91 -6.98
C ARG A 100 -21.04 4.67 -6.09
N GLY A 101 -22.13 4.03 -5.68
CA GLY A 101 -23.08 4.52 -4.67
C GLY A 101 -23.09 3.64 -3.42
N VAL A 102 -23.51 4.18 -2.28
CA VAL A 102 -23.72 3.44 -1.02
C VAL A 102 -25.13 3.75 -0.55
N ASP A 103 -25.95 2.73 -0.29
CA ASP A 103 -27.28 2.87 0.33
C ASP A 103 -28.27 3.85 -0.31
N GLY A 104 -28.07 4.16 -1.60
CA GLY A 104 -28.91 5.12 -2.33
C GLY A 104 -28.40 6.56 -2.30
N ASP A 105 -27.23 6.81 -1.70
CA ASP A 105 -26.51 8.07 -1.81
C ASP A 105 -26.18 8.41 -3.27
N THR A 106 -25.88 9.70 -3.48
CA THR A 106 -25.46 10.20 -4.79
C THR A 106 -24.24 9.42 -5.26
N ALA A 107 -24.37 8.74 -6.39
CA ALA A 107 -23.30 7.93 -6.94
C ALA A 107 -22.10 8.82 -7.32
N VAL A 108 -20.90 8.42 -6.91
CA VAL A 108 -19.65 9.10 -7.21
C VAL A 108 -19.03 8.45 -8.44
N ARG A 109 -18.64 9.25 -9.44
CA ARG A 109 -17.87 8.76 -10.59
C ARG A 109 -16.46 8.39 -10.13
N ILE A 110 -16.09 7.13 -10.34
CA ILE A 110 -14.78 6.57 -9.99
C ILE A 110 -13.93 6.25 -11.23
N GLY A 111 -14.53 6.26 -12.42
CA GLY A 111 -13.81 6.09 -13.68
C GLY A 111 -14.53 6.72 -14.87
N ALA A 112 -13.75 7.20 -15.84
CA ALA A 112 -14.22 7.82 -17.07
C ALA A 112 -13.93 6.93 -18.28
N SER A 113 -14.91 6.74 -19.16
CA SER A 113 -14.75 5.96 -20.41
C SER A 113 -14.25 4.52 -20.23
N ILE A 114 -14.62 3.87 -19.13
CA ILE A 114 -14.33 2.48 -18.80
C ILE A 114 -15.51 1.61 -19.23
N THR A 115 -15.47 1.14 -20.48
CA THR A 115 -16.41 0.13 -21.01
C THR A 115 -16.00 -1.29 -20.65
N GLN A 116 -14.70 -1.53 -20.44
CA GLN A 116 -14.15 -2.79 -19.99
C GLN A 116 -12.86 -2.50 -19.21
N LEU A 117 -12.74 -3.11 -18.04
CA LEU A 117 -11.51 -3.09 -17.26
C LEU A 117 -10.96 -4.51 -17.22
N ASP A 118 -10.20 -4.86 -18.26
CA ASP A 118 -9.37 -6.06 -18.22
C ASP A 118 -8.13 -5.72 -17.40
N THR A 119 -8.28 -5.88 -16.09
CA THR A 119 -7.14 -5.82 -15.19
C THR A 119 -6.46 -7.18 -15.20
N THR A 120 -5.47 -7.33 -16.08
CA THR A 120 -4.47 -8.38 -15.93
C THR A 120 -3.60 -7.97 -14.76
N ILE A 121 -3.94 -8.46 -13.59
CA ILE A 121 -3.06 -8.37 -12.44
C ILE A 121 -1.97 -9.40 -12.66
N ASP A 122 -0.84 -9.02 -13.28
CA ASP A 122 0.35 -9.87 -13.52
C ASP A 122 0.04 -11.36 -13.72
N GLY A 123 -0.70 -11.71 -14.76
CA GLY A 123 -1.02 -13.09 -15.13
C GLY A 123 -2.11 -13.80 -14.32
N TYR A 124 -2.72 -13.14 -13.33
CA TYR A 124 -3.85 -13.66 -12.57
C TYR A 124 -5.16 -13.39 -13.31
N SER A 125 -5.71 -14.41 -13.95
CA SER A 125 -7.14 -14.42 -14.29
C SER A 125 -7.91 -14.90 -13.07
N ALA A 126 -8.71 -14.01 -12.48
CA ALA A 126 -9.61 -14.40 -11.39
C ALA A 126 -10.49 -15.57 -11.86
N PRO A 127 -10.62 -16.65 -11.07
CA PRO A 127 -11.52 -17.74 -11.43
C PRO A 127 -12.94 -17.18 -11.64
N THR A 128 -13.63 -17.62 -12.68
CA THR A 128 -15.04 -17.29 -12.97
C THR A 128 -16.02 -17.78 -11.90
N TRP A 129 -15.50 -18.37 -10.83
CA TRP A 129 -16.24 -18.87 -9.69
C TRP A 129 -15.64 -18.26 -8.41
N ILE A 130 -16.41 -17.40 -7.74
CA ILE A 130 -16.11 -17.03 -6.35
C ILE A 130 -16.49 -18.24 -5.53
N ALA A 131 -15.50 -18.92 -4.94
CA ALA A 131 -15.80 -19.84 -3.87
C ALA A 131 -16.48 -19.04 -2.77
N THR A 132 -17.76 -19.30 -2.54
CA THR A 132 -18.44 -18.96 -1.29
C THR A 132 -17.80 -19.79 -0.20
N SER A 133 -16.57 -19.47 0.19
CA SER A 133 -16.02 -19.94 1.44
C SER A 133 -16.69 -19.10 2.53
N PRO A 134 -17.55 -19.68 3.37
CA PRO A 134 -18.18 -18.94 4.46
C PRO A 134 -17.16 -18.45 5.51
N ASN A 135 -15.92 -18.95 5.45
CA ASN A 135 -14.86 -18.74 6.43
C ASN A 135 -13.69 -17.91 5.86
N LEU A 136 -13.96 -16.91 5.01
CA LEU A 136 -12.90 -16.00 4.59
C LEU A 136 -12.39 -15.22 5.81
N VAL A 137 -11.07 -15.22 5.95
CA VAL A 137 -10.38 -14.45 6.98
C VAL A 137 -10.63 -12.96 6.73
N ARG A 138 -11.16 -12.26 7.73
CA ARG A 138 -11.46 -10.83 7.65
C ARG A 138 -10.48 -10.07 8.50
N CYS A 139 -9.98 -8.94 8.00
CA CYS A 139 -9.13 -8.08 8.82
C CYS A 139 -9.69 -6.68 8.98
N ARG A 140 -9.47 -6.11 10.15
CA ARG A 140 -9.72 -4.71 10.49
C ARG A 140 -8.38 -4.10 10.85
N SER A 141 -8.21 -2.81 10.62
CA SER A 141 -6.93 -2.16 10.87
C SER A 141 -7.10 -0.80 11.51
N ARG A 142 -6.09 -0.43 12.29
CA ARG A 142 -5.93 0.92 12.84
C ARG A 142 -4.46 1.23 12.81
N ALA A 143 -4.09 2.39 12.29
CA ALA A 143 -2.71 2.79 12.26
C ALA A 143 -2.52 4.23 12.69
N VAL A 144 -1.36 4.47 13.29
CA VAL A 144 -0.91 5.73 13.84
C VAL A 144 0.50 6.04 13.35
N GLN A 145 0.88 7.30 13.48
CA GLN A 145 2.23 7.79 13.23
C GLN A 145 2.61 8.78 14.32
N SER A 146 3.90 8.94 14.58
CA SER A 146 4.39 9.98 15.48
C SER A 146 4.07 11.36 14.90
N SER A 147 3.49 12.23 15.73
CA SER A 147 3.18 13.63 15.37
C SER A 147 4.39 14.56 15.44
N ALA A 148 5.42 14.16 16.20
CA ALA A 148 6.69 14.86 16.30
C ALA A 148 7.78 14.17 15.47
N ASP A 149 8.84 14.93 15.18
CA ASP A 149 10.02 14.47 14.45
C ASP A 149 10.80 13.37 15.20
N SER A 150 10.51 13.09 16.46
CA SER A 150 11.00 11.88 17.12
C SER A 150 10.24 11.67 18.40
N VAL A 151 9.87 10.43 18.69
CA VAL A 151 9.16 10.04 19.90
C VAL A 151 9.80 8.79 20.49
N SER A 152 9.67 8.63 21.81
CA SER A 152 10.03 7.40 22.50
C SER A 152 8.88 6.39 22.54
N SER A 153 7.66 6.82 22.20
CA SER A 153 6.48 5.96 22.22
C SER A 153 5.36 6.44 21.31
N ILE A 154 4.52 5.51 20.87
CA ILE A 154 3.25 5.76 20.18
C ILE A 154 2.19 4.79 20.69
N SER A 155 0.93 5.22 20.68
CA SER A 155 -0.22 4.39 21.08
C SER A 155 -1.14 4.18 19.89
N VAL A 156 -1.58 2.93 19.71
CA VAL A 156 -2.53 2.54 18.65
C VAL A 156 -3.82 2.06 19.30
N GLU A 157 -4.93 2.71 19.01
CA GLU A 157 -6.26 2.21 19.40
C GLU A 157 -6.52 0.84 18.79
N ILE A 158 -7.15 -0.04 19.56
CA ILE A 158 -7.67 -1.30 19.02
C ILE A 158 -8.77 -0.97 18.00
N PRO A 159 -8.75 -1.57 16.78
CA PRO A 159 -9.78 -1.32 15.78
C PRO A 159 -11.19 -1.57 16.33
N ALA A 160 -12.18 -0.79 15.89
CA ALA A 160 -13.56 -1.00 16.28
C ALA A 160 -14.08 -2.36 15.77
N GLY A 161 -14.97 -3.00 16.54
CA GLY A 161 -15.59 -4.28 16.16
C GLY A 161 -14.71 -5.51 16.37
N VAL A 162 -13.61 -5.38 17.13
CA VAL A 162 -12.76 -6.51 17.55
C VAL A 162 -13.47 -7.31 18.64
N ILE A 163 -13.43 -8.64 18.52
CA ILE A 163 -14.06 -9.55 19.46
C ILE A 163 -13.02 -10.47 20.13
N PRO A 164 -13.26 -10.95 21.36
CA PRO A 164 -12.36 -11.89 22.02
C PRO A 164 -12.07 -13.13 21.16
N GLY A 165 -10.80 -13.48 21.03
CA GLY A 165 -10.33 -14.56 20.16
C GLY A 165 -9.85 -14.11 18.77
N ASP A 166 -10.12 -12.86 18.37
CA ASP A 166 -9.50 -12.29 17.16
C ASP A 166 -7.97 -12.29 17.31
N LEU A 167 -7.28 -12.64 16.23
CA LEU A 167 -5.83 -12.51 16.18
C LEU A 167 -5.47 -11.05 15.96
N VAL A 168 -4.64 -10.47 16.82
CA VAL A 168 -4.12 -9.11 16.65
C VAL A 168 -2.68 -9.19 16.19
N LEU A 169 -2.40 -8.67 15.01
CA LEU A 169 -1.06 -8.39 14.53
C LEU A 169 -0.69 -6.94 14.86
N LEU A 170 0.45 -6.78 15.52
CA LEU A 170 1.12 -5.52 15.75
C LEU A 170 2.27 -5.41 14.76
N CYS A 171 2.20 -4.45 13.85
CA CYS A 171 3.28 -4.15 12.92
C CYS A 171 3.80 -2.74 13.24
N VAL A 172 5.08 -2.61 13.52
CA VAL A 172 5.71 -1.37 13.95
C VAL A 172 6.94 -1.13 13.10
N SER A 173 7.03 0.06 12.55
CA SER A 173 8.23 0.56 11.95
C SER A 173 8.78 1.71 12.78
N ALA A 174 10.09 1.71 13.01
CA ALA A 174 10.78 2.81 13.66
C ALA A 174 12.05 3.15 12.89
N LYS A 175 12.31 4.45 12.75
CA LYS A 175 13.57 4.95 12.18
C LYS A 175 14.25 5.95 13.10
N SER A 176 15.55 5.78 13.32
CA SER A 176 16.39 6.74 14.04
C SER A 176 17.73 6.95 13.31
N SER A 177 18.56 7.90 13.75
CA SER A 177 19.91 8.10 13.21
C SER A 177 20.91 7.01 13.62
N SER A 178 20.53 6.17 14.58
CA SER A 178 21.28 5.03 15.09
C SER A 178 20.37 3.80 15.17
N THR A 179 20.94 2.67 15.58
CA THR A 179 20.16 1.45 15.84
C THR A 179 19.02 1.75 16.80
N VAL A 180 17.81 1.45 16.36
CA VAL A 180 16.58 1.58 17.14
C VAL A 180 16.08 0.20 17.53
N ALA A 181 15.71 0.06 18.80
CA ALA A 181 15.02 -1.09 19.34
C ALA A 181 13.56 -0.74 19.59
N ILE A 182 12.65 -1.61 19.14
CA ILE A 182 11.21 -1.48 19.36
C ILE A 182 10.82 -2.40 20.51
N THR A 183 10.18 -1.85 21.53
CA THR A 183 9.63 -2.62 22.65
C THR A 183 8.12 -2.73 22.50
N LYS A 184 7.65 -3.96 22.26
CA LYS A 184 6.23 -4.31 22.22
C LYS A 184 5.72 -4.77 23.60
N PRO A 185 4.40 -4.76 23.86
CA PRO A 185 3.85 -5.35 25.07
C PRO A 185 4.15 -6.86 25.20
N ASN A 186 4.23 -7.34 26.44
CA ASN A 186 4.53 -8.74 26.77
C ASN A 186 3.45 -9.73 26.29
N SER A 187 2.21 -9.27 26.09
CA SER A 187 1.10 -10.08 25.56
C SER A 187 1.29 -10.49 24.09
N PHE A 188 2.27 -9.89 23.39
CA PHE A 188 2.56 -10.20 22.00
C PHE A 188 3.77 -11.14 21.86
N THR A 189 3.65 -12.11 20.97
CA THR A 189 4.74 -12.99 20.51
C THR A 189 5.36 -12.41 19.24
N THR A 190 6.68 -12.29 19.18
CA THR A 190 7.39 -11.79 17.99
C THR A 190 7.30 -12.80 16.84
N LEU A 191 6.95 -12.34 15.64
CA LEU A 191 7.07 -13.08 14.38
C LEU A 191 8.33 -12.67 13.62
N GLN A 192 8.55 -11.37 13.52
CA GLN A 192 9.65 -10.76 12.78
C GLN A 192 10.19 -9.59 13.59
N ASP A 193 11.51 -9.50 13.66
CA ASP A 193 12.22 -8.37 14.26
C ASP A 193 13.46 -8.13 13.40
N GLU A 194 13.28 -7.26 12.42
CA GLU A 194 14.25 -7.01 11.37
C GLU A 194 14.75 -5.57 11.46
N SER A 195 16.05 -5.39 11.21
CA SER A 195 16.68 -4.08 11.27
C SER A 195 17.79 -3.97 10.24
N ASN A 196 17.90 -2.79 9.64
CA ASN A 196 19.03 -2.38 8.80
C ASN A 196 19.97 -1.40 9.54
N GLY A 197 19.92 -1.40 10.88
CA GLY A 197 20.78 -0.59 11.74
C GLY A 197 20.29 0.84 12.01
N TYR A 198 19.25 1.30 11.32
CA TYR A 198 18.62 2.61 11.55
C TYR A 198 17.12 2.62 11.28
N LEU A 199 16.67 1.73 10.40
CA LEU A 199 15.27 1.36 10.19
C LEU A 199 15.03 -0.02 10.81
N SER A 200 13.95 -0.16 11.58
CA SER A 200 13.50 -1.42 12.16
C SER A 200 12.04 -1.69 11.79
N LEU A 201 11.72 -2.96 11.60
CA LEU A 201 10.37 -3.49 11.45
C LEU A 201 10.17 -4.62 12.47
N VAL A 202 9.20 -4.45 13.35
CA VAL A 202 8.72 -5.52 14.24
C VAL A 202 7.32 -5.91 13.82
N VAL A 203 7.12 -7.22 13.62
CA VAL A 203 5.80 -7.83 13.46
C VAL A 203 5.62 -8.81 14.60
N ALA A 204 4.55 -8.65 15.36
CA ALA A 204 4.21 -9.51 16.49
C ALA A 204 2.72 -9.82 16.48
N TYR A 205 2.31 -10.88 17.17
CA TYR A 205 0.91 -11.26 17.26
C TYR A 205 0.49 -11.58 18.70
N GLY A 206 -0.79 -11.39 19.01
CA GLY A 206 -1.43 -11.84 20.23
C GLY A 206 -2.89 -12.18 19.97
N ALA A 207 -3.53 -12.92 20.87
CA ALA A 207 -4.97 -13.13 20.82
C ALA A 207 -5.66 -12.04 21.66
N TYR A 208 -6.62 -11.34 21.07
CA TYR A 208 -7.37 -10.31 21.78
C TYR A 208 -8.24 -10.93 22.87
N ASP A 209 -8.28 -10.29 24.03
CA ASP A 209 -9.22 -10.59 25.10
C ASP A 209 -9.75 -9.29 25.74
N LEU A 210 -10.81 -9.40 26.54
CA LEU A 210 -11.48 -8.25 27.17
C LEU A 210 -10.66 -7.53 28.24
N THR A 211 -9.51 -8.07 28.64
CA THR A 211 -8.61 -7.47 29.63
C THR A 211 -7.56 -6.57 28.99
N TRP A 212 -7.46 -6.58 27.66
CA TRP A 212 -6.56 -5.68 26.95
C TRP A 212 -6.97 -4.21 27.16
N PRO A 213 -5.99 -3.30 27.25
CA PRO A 213 -6.28 -1.86 27.22
C PRO A 213 -6.90 -1.46 25.89
N THR A 214 -7.64 -0.35 25.86
CA THR A 214 -8.25 0.19 24.62
C THR A 214 -7.21 0.66 23.60
N GLU A 215 -5.98 0.93 24.06
CA GLU A 215 -4.84 1.31 23.24
C GLU A 215 -3.63 0.46 23.58
N ILE A 216 -2.87 0.10 22.55
CA ILE A 216 -1.58 -0.57 22.69
C ILE A 216 -0.47 0.46 22.56
N THR A 217 0.28 0.66 23.64
CA THR A 217 1.48 1.49 23.65
C THR A 217 2.69 0.70 23.21
N ILE A 218 3.49 1.30 22.35
CA ILE A 218 4.74 0.76 21.81
C ILE A 218 5.83 1.76 22.09
N ASP A 219 6.95 1.28 22.61
CA ASP A 219 8.11 2.13 22.91
C ASP A 219 9.24 1.90 21.90
N ALA A 220 10.08 2.92 21.72
CA ALA A 220 11.32 2.83 20.96
C ALA A 220 12.48 3.45 21.74
N SER A 221 13.65 2.84 21.61
CA SER A 221 14.90 3.36 22.15
C SER A 221 16.05 3.25 21.13
N PRO A 222 16.78 4.34 20.83
CA PRO A 222 16.51 5.72 21.24
C PRO A 222 15.23 6.28 20.57
N ILE A 223 14.94 7.56 20.79
CA ILE A 223 13.80 8.24 20.14
C ILE A 223 13.87 8.07 18.61
N ALA A 224 12.70 7.90 18.00
CA ALA A 224 12.58 7.51 16.61
C ALA A 224 11.34 8.11 15.95
N TYR A 225 11.33 8.14 14.63
CA TYR A 225 10.13 8.34 13.82
C TYR A 225 9.39 7.01 13.76
N MET A 226 8.22 6.95 14.39
CA MET A 226 7.49 5.70 14.57
C MET A 226 6.20 5.72 13.77
N ALA A 227 5.92 4.62 13.07
CA ALA A 227 4.62 4.35 12.47
C ALA A 227 4.22 2.93 12.84
N ALA A 228 2.99 2.75 13.30
CA ALA A 228 2.49 1.44 13.68
C ALA A 228 1.09 1.19 13.14
N THR A 229 0.80 -0.07 12.89
CA THR A 229 -0.53 -0.56 12.60
C THR A 229 -0.85 -1.76 13.46
N LEU A 230 -2.07 -1.77 13.98
CA LEU A 230 -2.74 -2.96 14.47
C LEU A 230 -3.62 -3.50 13.34
N ILE A 231 -3.53 -4.80 13.11
CA ILE A 231 -4.42 -5.53 12.20
C ILE A 231 -5.06 -6.63 13.03
N THR A 232 -6.37 -6.55 13.20
CA THR A 232 -7.13 -7.60 13.87
C THR A 232 -7.77 -8.49 12.84
N VAL A 233 -7.72 -9.79 13.06
CA VAL A 233 -8.03 -10.80 12.07
C VAL A 233 -8.98 -11.82 12.67
N GLU A 234 -10.16 -11.90 12.08
CA GLU A 234 -11.21 -12.85 12.41
C GLU A 234 -11.11 -14.08 11.50
N GLY A 235 -11.49 -15.25 12.02
CA GLY A 235 -11.56 -16.49 11.24
C GLY A 235 -10.22 -17.20 11.06
N VAL A 236 -9.24 -16.90 11.92
CA VAL A 236 -7.93 -17.56 11.96
C VAL A 236 -8.00 -18.79 12.89
N ASP A 237 -7.24 -19.84 12.58
CA ASP A 237 -7.10 -21.03 13.43
C ASP A 237 -6.48 -20.67 14.80
N PRO A 238 -7.23 -20.80 15.91
CA PRO A 238 -6.74 -20.44 17.24
C PRO A 238 -5.67 -21.41 17.78
N GLY A 239 -5.57 -22.63 17.23
CA GLY A 239 -4.59 -23.63 17.67
C GLY A 239 -3.19 -23.45 17.06
N GLY A 240 -3.07 -22.59 16.04
CA GLY A 240 -1.84 -22.37 15.30
C GLY A 240 -2.04 -21.35 14.19
N PRO A 241 -2.17 -20.05 14.52
CA PRO A 241 -2.64 -19.03 13.58
C PRO A 241 -1.64 -18.73 12.47
N ILE A 242 -0.35 -19.06 12.67
CA ILE A 242 0.74 -18.75 11.74
C ILE A 242 1.06 -20.00 10.93
N ARG A 243 0.85 -19.92 9.62
CA ARG A 243 1.25 -20.99 8.69
C ARG A 243 2.68 -20.83 8.22
N TRP A 244 3.05 -19.60 7.88
CA TRP A 244 4.34 -19.31 7.27
C TRP A 244 4.72 -17.84 7.45
N THR A 245 6.02 -17.57 7.49
CA THR A 245 6.55 -16.21 7.49
C THR A 245 7.84 -16.14 6.67
N ALA A 246 8.10 -15.00 6.05
CA ALA A 246 9.39 -14.68 5.46
C ALA A 246 9.71 -13.20 5.63
N ASN A 247 10.95 -12.83 5.34
CA ASN A 247 11.36 -11.44 5.29
C ASN A 247 12.35 -11.20 4.16
N ARG A 248 12.47 -9.93 3.78
CA ARG A 248 13.45 -9.42 2.83
C ARG A 248 13.78 -7.98 3.19
N ARG A 249 15.01 -7.55 2.93
CA ARG A 249 15.43 -6.18 3.23
C ARG A 249 16.40 -5.63 2.21
N ASN A 250 16.39 -4.32 2.07
CA ASN A 250 17.40 -3.55 1.37
C ASN A 250 17.96 -2.51 2.33
N ALA A 251 19.26 -2.60 2.62
CA ALA A 251 19.98 -1.64 3.45
C ALA A 251 20.63 -0.50 2.65
N SER A 252 20.56 -0.54 1.32
CA SER A 252 21.13 0.49 0.47
C SER A 252 20.19 1.70 0.41
N PRO A 253 20.63 2.89 0.86
CA PRO A 253 19.84 4.11 0.77
C PRO A 253 19.75 4.67 -0.66
N PHE A 254 20.43 4.06 -1.63
CA PHE A 254 20.56 4.55 -3.01
C PHE A 254 20.15 3.54 -4.10
N ALA A 255 19.74 2.33 -3.72
CA ALA A 255 19.35 1.31 -4.70
C ALA A 255 17.87 1.46 -5.08
N ASP A 256 17.59 1.68 -6.36
CA ASP A 256 16.24 1.59 -6.91
C ASP A 256 15.89 0.11 -7.09
N LEU A 257 15.10 -0.43 -6.16
CA LEU A 257 14.69 -1.83 -6.14
C LEU A 257 13.19 -1.92 -5.91
N ALA A 258 12.52 -2.66 -6.80
CA ALA A 258 11.15 -3.11 -6.61
C ALA A 258 11.16 -4.44 -5.84
N PRO A 259 10.67 -4.49 -4.58
CA PRO A 259 10.44 -5.76 -3.90
C PRO A 259 9.39 -6.58 -4.64
N THR A 260 9.53 -7.90 -4.60
CA THR A 260 8.52 -8.85 -5.07
C THR A 260 7.67 -9.30 -3.89
N SER A 261 6.45 -9.81 -4.14
CA SER A 261 5.71 -10.53 -3.11
C SER A 261 6.54 -11.70 -2.55
N LEU A 262 6.42 -11.94 -1.25
CA LEU A 262 7.00 -13.11 -0.59
C LEU A 262 5.87 -14.12 -0.38
N GLU A 263 5.87 -15.19 -1.17
CA GLU A 263 4.81 -16.20 -1.14
C GLU A 263 5.30 -17.54 -0.57
N SER A 264 4.41 -18.23 0.14
CA SER A 264 4.61 -19.65 0.48
C SER A 264 4.05 -20.55 -0.62
N ALA A 265 4.77 -21.65 -0.91
CA ALA A 265 4.27 -22.72 -1.77
C ALA A 265 3.08 -23.50 -1.15
N THR A 266 2.80 -23.31 0.14
CA THR A 266 1.83 -24.11 0.91
C THR A 266 0.57 -23.33 1.31
N THR A 267 0.37 -22.13 0.78
CA THR A 267 -0.82 -21.30 1.03
C THR A 267 -2.06 -21.97 0.44
N GLN A 268 -3.15 -21.97 1.20
CA GLN A 268 -4.47 -22.50 0.83
C GLN A 268 -5.45 -21.37 0.58
N ASP A 269 -6.56 -21.64 -0.12
CA ASP A 269 -7.56 -20.62 -0.47
C ASP A 269 -8.21 -19.93 0.74
N SER A 270 -8.26 -20.61 1.89
CA SER A 270 -8.77 -20.06 3.15
C SER A 270 -7.72 -19.27 3.94
N ASP A 271 -6.44 -19.30 3.55
CA ASP A 271 -5.39 -18.57 4.25
C ASP A 271 -5.36 -17.09 3.82
N LEU A 272 -4.94 -16.22 4.74
CA LEU A 272 -4.70 -14.80 4.49
C LEU A 272 -3.19 -14.56 4.38
N ASN A 273 -2.71 -14.17 3.20
CA ASN A 273 -1.36 -13.67 3.01
C ASN A 273 -1.32 -12.16 3.30
N LEU A 274 -0.41 -11.75 4.18
CA LEU A 274 -0.13 -10.37 4.53
C LEU A 274 1.30 -10.02 4.14
N GLN A 275 1.44 -8.87 3.47
CA GLN A 275 2.71 -8.31 3.05
C GLN A 275 2.87 -6.98 3.78
N ILE A 276 3.86 -6.90 4.67
CA ILE A 276 4.08 -5.82 5.60
C ILE A 276 5.38 -5.12 5.24
N PHE A 277 5.34 -3.79 5.17
CA PHE A 277 6.44 -2.99 4.65
C PHE A 277 6.78 -1.87 5.61
N ALA A 278 8.07 -1.75 5.91
CA ALA A 278 8.68 -0.57 6.49
C ALA A 278 9.64 0.02 5.47
N ALA A 279 9.61 1.34 5.29
CA ALA A 279 10.55 1.99 4.38
C ALA A 279 11.07 3.31 4.94
N ASP A 280 12.30 3.60 4.54
CA ASP A 280 12.93 4.88 4.76
C ASP A 280 12.21 5.98 3.96
N ARG A 281 12.02 7.13 4.62
CA ARG A 281 11.36 8.33 4.13
C ARG A 281 9.89 8.08 3.83
N SER A 282 9.36 8.96 3.01
CA SER A 282 8.30 8.59 2.11
C SER A 282 8.67 9.15 0.73
N PRO A 283 9.27 8.31 -0.14
CA PRO A 283 9.61 8.64 -1.52
C PRO A 283 8.46 8.29 -2.49
N TRP A 284 7.30 7.95 -1.94
CA TRP A 284 6.14 7.44 -2.65
C TRP A 284 5.65 8.48 -3.65
N PHE A 285 5.59 8.09 -4.92
CA PHE A 285 4.58 8.69 -5.79
C PHE A 285 3.22 8.55 -5.08
N PRO A 286 2.29 9.52 -5.21
CA PRO A 286 0.93 9.35 -4.75
C PRO A 286 0.38 7.99 -5.25
N GLY A 287 -0.02 7.09 -4.34
CA GLY A 287 -0.49 5.73 -4.68
C GLY A 287 0.57 4.62 -4.62
N THR A 288 1.75 4.88 -4.04
CA THR A 288 2.74 3.81 -3.80
C THR A 288 2.36 3.07 -2.50
N MET A 289 1.46 2.12 -2.65
CA MET A 289 1.29 0.82 -1.99
C MET A 289 0.00 0.27 -2.60
N GLY A 290 -0.02 -1.04 -2.81
CA GLY A 290 -0.78 -1.67 -3.87
C GLY A 290 0.18 -2.64 -4.54
N MET A 291 0.23 -3.85 -4.01
CA MET A 291 0.84 -4.95 -4.74
C MET A 291 -0.21 -5.44 -5.71
N ALA A 292 0.19 -5.69 -6.96
CA ALA A 292 -0.71 -6.38 -7.88
C ALA A 292 -1.26 -7.64 -7.17
N SER A 293 -2.57 -7.84 -7.19
CA SER A 293 -3.31 -8.96 -6.56
C SER A 293 -3.61 -8.80 -5.07
N TYR A 294 -3.02 -7.81 -4.41
CA TYR A 294 -3.26 -7.54 -3.00
C TYR A 294 -4.17 -6.33 -2.82
N VAL A 295 -5.03 -6.39 -1.82
CA VAL A 295 -5.83 -5.27 -1.34
C VAL A 295 -5.11 -4.62 -0.18
N ASP A 296 -4.89 -3.31 -0.28
CA ASP A 296 -4.31 -2.54 0.81
C ASP A 296 -5.17 -2.58 2.08
N VAL A 297 -4.50 -2.80 3.20
CA VAL A 297 -5.09 -2.82 4.53
C VAL A 297 -4.90 -1.48 5.22
N VAL A 298 -3.69 -0.90 5.10
CA VAL A 298 -3.29 0.27 5.89
C VAL A 298 -2.01 0.95 5.38
N GLN A 299 -1.93 2.26 5.57
CA GLN A 299 -0.75 3.09 5.25
C GLN A 299 -0.60 4.25 6.25
N ARG A 300 0.62 4.44 6.78
CA ARG A 300 0.98 5.59 7.64
C ARG A 300 2.41 6.06 7.43
N ARG A 301 2.66 7.34 7.70
CA ARG A 301 3.93 8.03 7.48
C ARG A 301 4.28 8.97 8.64
N ALA A 302 5.38 8.71 9.33
CA ALA A 302 5.97 9.61 10.30
C ALA A 302 7.03 10.52 9.65
N GLY A 303 7.18 11.75 10.17
CA GLY A 303 8.28 12.67 9.78
C GLY A 303 8.16 13.26 8.37
N GLU A 304 6.95 13.67 7.97
CA GLU A 304 6.66 14.25 6.65
C GLU A 304 7.53 15.45 6.27
N SER A 305 7.91 16.26 7.26
CA SER A 305 8.74 17.46 7.15
C SER A 305 10.22 17.18 6.91
N SER A 306 10.69 15.95 7.19
CA SER A 306 12.12 15.63 7.25
C SER A 306 12.55 14.75 6.07
N PHE A 307 13.27 15.35 5.12
CA PHE A 307 13.83 14.63 3.96
C PHE A 307 14.77 13.49 4.36
N TRP A 308 15.46 13.58 5.50
CA TRP A 308 16.46 12.59 5.91
C TRP A 308 15.95 11.50 6.84
N PHE A 309 14.81 11.72 7.49
CA PHE A 309 14.38 10.87 8.61
C PHE A 309 12.92 10.45 8.60
N GLY A 310 12.17 10.68 7.51
CA GLY A 310 10.83 10.12 7.39
C GLY A 310 10.83 8.59 7.55
N ASN A 311 9.71 8.06 8.02
CA ASN A 311 9.48 6.62 8.16
C ASN A 311 8.05 6.29 7.74
N SER A 312 7.81 5.11 7.20
CA SER A 312 6.45 4.69 6.87
C SER A 312 6.25 3.20 7.00
N ILE A 313 4.99 2.85 7.25
CA ILE A 313 4.52 1.48 7.33
C ILE A 313 3.30 1.30 6.43
N GLY A 314 3.22 0.15 5.79
CA GLY A 314 1.97 -0.29 5.20
C GLY A 314 1.85 -1.79 5.09
N VAL A 315 0.61 -2.21 4.92
CA VAL A 315 0.27 -3.63 4.83
C VAL A 315 -0.72 -3.83 3.72
N ALA A 316 -0.43 -4.81 2.87
CA ALA A 316 -1.30 -5.31 1.83
C ALA A 316 -1.69 -6.75 2.16
N SER A 317 -2.82 -7.20 1.65
CA SER A 317 -3.34 -8.53 1.96
C SER A 317 -4.05 -9.21 0.80
N ARG A 318 -4.08 -10.54 0.82
CA ARG A 318 -4.76 -11.35 -0.19
C ARG A 318 -5.16 -12.70 0.41
N ASN A 319 -6.31 -13.22 0.02
CA ASN A 319 -6.68 -14.60 0.35
C ASN A 319 -6.13 -15.57 -0.71
N GLY A 320 -5.67 -16.73 -0.28
CA GLY A 320 -5.24 -17.79 -1.19
C GLY A 320 -3.80 -17.68 -1.70
N ASN A 321 -3.46 -18.55 -2.65
CA ASN A 321 -2.11 -18.71 -3.18
C ASN A 321 -1.90 -17.99 -4.54
N GLU A 322 -0.65 -17.66 -4.87
CA GLU A 322 -0.18 -17.01 -6.11
C GLU A 322 0.76 -17.91 -6.93
N THR A 323 1.15 -19.08 -6.42
CA THR A 323 2.26 -19.89 -6.98
C THR A 323 2.05 -20.39 -8.42
N THR A 324 0.89 -20.14 -9.03
CA THR A 324 0.61 -20.45 -10.43
C THR A 324 0.92 -19.31 -11.40
N LEU A 325 1.33 -18.13 -10.91
CA LEU A 325 1.66 -17.00 -11.78
C LEU A 325 3.05 -17.14 -12.40
N SER A 326 3.13 -16.90 -13.71
CA SER A 326 4.40 -16.87 -14.45
C SER A 326 5.28 -15.67 -14.09
N SER A 327 4.69 -14.64 -13.46
CA SER A 327 5.37 -13.47 -12.91
C SER A 327 4.74 -13.15 -11.56
N PRO A 328 5.43 -13.36 -10.42
CA PRO A 328 4.88 -13.02 -9.12
C PRO A 328 4.69 -11.49 -9.03
N PRO A 329 3.61 -11.02 -8.37
CA PRO A 329 3.35 -9.61 -8.20
C PRO A 329 4.55 -8.83 -7.72
N GLN A 330 4.85 -7.80 -8.49
CA GLN A 330 5.87 -6.85 -8.10
C GLN A 330 5.20 -5.69 -7.41
N MET A 331 5.87 -5.20 -6.37
CA MET A 331 5.48 -3.94 -5.80
C MET A 331 5.87 -2.84 -6.76
N MET A 332 4.92 -1.97 -7.09
CA MET A 332 5.28 -0.63 -7.52
C MET A 332 5.80 0.12 -6.30
N HIS A 333 7.05 -0.12 -5.95
CA HIS A 333 7.76 0.59 -4.91
C HIS A 333 8.98 1.23 -5.56
N ARG A 334 8.88 2.53 -5.83
CA ARG A 334 10.05 3.36 -6.10
C ARG A 334 10.44 4.03 -4.80
N SER A 335 11.33 3.38 -4.06
CA SER A 335 11.96 4.00 -2.91
C SER A 335 13.41 4.31 -3.20
N TYR A 336 13.74 5.59 -3.17
CA TYR A 336 15.10 6.06 -2.98
C TYR A 336 15.46 5.92 -1.49
N GLY A 337 15.72 4.69 -1.04
CA GLY A 337 15.97 4.43 0.36
C GLY A 337 15.99 2.95 0.76
N SER A 338 16.31 2.72 2.02
CA SER A 338 16.24 1.39 2.62
C SER A 338 14.80 0.96 2.89
N TRP A 339 14.57 -0.34 2.88
CA TRP A 339 13.27 -0.91 3.21
C TRP A 339 13.42 -2.29 3.84
N ILE A 340 12.39 -2.69 4.56
CA ILE A 340 12.23 -4.00 5.18
C ILE A 340 10.82 -4.49 4.87
N GLN A 341 10.73 -5.70 4.33
CA GLN A 341 9.49 -6.40 4.04
C GLN A 341 9.41 -7.64 4.92
N ALA A 342 8.23 -7.88 5.47
CA ALA A 342 7.85 -9.13 6.11
C ALA A 342 6.60 -9.68 5.44
N ALA A 343 6.52 -11.00 5.30
CA ALA A 343 5.32 -11.69 4.90
C ALA A 343 4.86 -12.64 6.00
N VAL A 344 3.55 -12.70 6.18
CA VAL A 344 2.89 -13.56 7.16
C VAL A 344 1.69 -14.20 6.47
N VAL A 345 1.65 -15.53 6.45
CA VAL A 345 0.47 -16.29 6.03
C VAL A 345 -0.24 -16.77 7.29
N LEU A 346 -1.46 -16.28 7.46
CA LEU A 346 -2.36 -16.68 8.53
C LEU A 346 -3.22 -17.84 8.08
N LYS A 347 -3.32 -18.84 8.96
CA LYS A 347 -4.10 -20.04 8.70
C LYS A 347 -5.59 -19.76 8.90
N GLY A 348 -6.38 -19.86 7.84
CA GLY A 348 -7.84 -19.77 7.97
C GLY A 348 -8.44 -20.97 8.69
N LEU A 349 -9.64 -20.80 9.25
CA LEU A 349 -10.43 -21.92 9.74
C LEU A 349 -10.77 -22.89 8.58
N PRO A 350 -10.78 -24.21 8.84
CA PRO A 350 -11.07 -25.22 7.83
C PRO A 350 -12.50 -25.14 7.26
#